data_AF-A0A924ANS7-F1
#
_entry.id   AF-A0A924ANS7-F1
#
_cell.length_a   1.000
_cell.length_b   1.000
_cell.length_c   1.000
_cell.angle_alpha   90.00
_cell.angle_beta   90.00
_cell.angle_gamma   90.00
#
_symmetry.space_group_name_H-M   'P 1'
#
loop_
_entity.id
_entity.type
_entity.pdbx_description
1 polymer ?
#
loop_
_entity_poly.entity_id
_entity_poly.type
_entity_poly.pdbx_seq_one_letter_code
_entity_poly.pdbx_strand_id
1 'polypeptide(L)'
;GNQQRLASLLGKPLLTDYADVRAGLRYVAARQQPGETLFELQGVAPVAYYYQHLAPQRLPLSRAWAEVWRPGPAGDSALVAADVATLVARGQGRLWFVSDVPEPWLRRWAEATGTVSQDTAFYRGYAFRWQAPPE
;
A
#
# COMPACT_ATOMS: atom_id res chain seq x y z
N GLY A 1 5.92 -6.09 -22.61
CA GLY A 1 6.44 -6.42 -21.25
C GLY A 1 5.38 -6.16 -20.18
N ASN A 2 5.63 -6.51 -18.91
CA ASN A 2 4.66 -6.32 -17.81
C ASN A 2 4.21 -4.85 -17.67
N GLN A 3 5.11 -3.89 -17.91
CA GLN A 3 4.82 -2.46 -17.90
C GLN A 3 3.76 -2.05 -18.96
N GLN A 4 3.82 -2.56 -20.20
CA GLN A 4 2.81 -2.25 -21.22
C GLN A 4 1.42 -2.80 -20.86
N ARG A 5 1.34 -3.99 -20.25
CA ARG A 5 0.06 -4.57 -19.80
C ARG A 5 -0.54 -3.73 -18.67
N LEU A 6 0.27 -3.31 -17.71
CA LEU A 6 -0.18 -2.45 -16.63
C LEU A 6 -0.60 -1.06 -17.12
N ALA A 7 0.14 -0.46 -18.07
CA ALA A 7 -0.24 0.82 -18.67
C ALA A 7 -1.59 0.72 -19.42
N SER A 8 -1.84 -0.42 -20.09
CA SER A 8 -3.13 -0.69 -20.73
C SER A 8 -4.28 -0.89 -19.74
N LEU A 9 -4.01 -1.46 -18.55
CA LEU A 9 -5.02 -1.62 -17.49
C LEU A 9 -5.35 -0.30 -16.80
N LEU A 10 -4.41 0.63 -16.76
CA LEU A 10 -4.52 1.89 -16.03
C LEU A 10 -5.08 3.05 -16.85
N GLY A 11 -5.10 2.94 -18.18
CA GLY A 11 -5.56 4.00 -19.08
C GLY A 11 -4.77 5.31 -18.98
N LYS A 12 -3.65 5.32 -18.23
CA LYS A 12 -2.78 6.48 -17.99
C LYS A 12 -1.32 6.03 -17.94
N PRO A 13 -0.36 6.91 -18.33
CA PRO A 13 1.05 6.65 -18.10
C PRO A 13 1.32 6.55 -16.60
N LEU A 14 2.15 5.60 -16.19
CA LEU A 14 2.58 5.53 -14.79
C LEU A 14 3.53 6.66 -14.49
N LEU A 15 3.40 7.21 -13.30
CA LEU A 15 4.29 8.25 -12.80
C LEU A 15 5.61 7.68 -12.25
N THR A 16 5.70 6.35 -12.04
CA THR A 16 6.83 5.64 -11.41
C THR A 16 7.14 4.29 -12.08
N ASP A 17 8.35 3.75 -11.88
CA ASP A 17 8.75 2.44 -12.42
C ASP A 17 8.18 1.29 -11.57
N TYR A 18 7.35 0.46 -12.20
CA TYR A 18 6.67 -0.71 -11.63
C TYR A 18 7.57 -1.74 -10.93
N ALA A 19 8.85 -1.82 -11.31
CA ALA A 19 9.77 -2.80 -10.75
C ALA A 19 9.96 -2.60 -9.23
N ASP A 20 9.86 -1.35 -8.76
CA ASP A 20 10.13 -0.99 -7.38
C ASP A 20 8.95 -1.29 -6.46
N VAL A 21 7.72 -1.00 -6.89
CA VAL A 21 6.50 -1.36 -6.16
C VAL A 21 6.40 -2.87 -5.98
N ARG A 22 6.81 -3.66 -6.97
CA ARG A 22 6.88 -5.12 -6.84
C ARG A 22 7.79 -5.54 -5.67
N ALA A 23 8.92 -4.86 -5.46
CA ALA A 23 9.82 -5.19 -4.36
C ALA A 23 9.13 -4.98 -3.00
N GLY A 24 8.43 -3.85 -2.83
CA GLY A 24 7.59 -3.59 -1.65
C GLY A 24 6.51 -4.66 -1.45
N LEU A 25 5.75 -4.97 -2.50
CA LEU A 25 4.70 -6.00 -2.44
C LEU A 25 5.26 -7.39 -2.13
N ARG A 26 6.45 -7.75 -2.65
CA ARG A 26 7.14 -9.00 -2.30
C ARG A 26 7.59 -9.01 -0.84
N TYR A 27 8.07 -7.88 -0.33
CA TYR A 27 8.46 -7.74 1.06
C TYR A 27 7.27 -7.99 2.00
N VAL A 28 6.12 -7.37 1.69
CA VAL A 28 4.86 -7.56 2.42
C VAL A 28 4.37 -9.00 2.30
N ALA A 29 4.27 -9.55 1.09
CA ALA A 29 3.77 -10.91 0.88
C ALA A 29 4.57 -11.99 1.64
N ALA A 30 5.86 -11.75 1.91
CA ALA A 30 6.70 -12.67 2.67
C ALA A 30 6.52 -12.57 4.20
N ARG A 31 5.84 -11.53 4.70
CA ARG A 31 5.74 -11.19 6.13
C ARG A 31 4.32 -11.03 6.64
N GLN A 32 3.38 -10.81 5.73
CA GLN A 32 1.97 -10.59 6.06
C GLN A 32 1.40 -11.79 6.81
N GLN A 33 0.73 -11.52 7.92
CA GLN A 33 0.08 -12.51 8.76
C GLN A 33 -1.43 -12.54 8.55
N PRO A 34 -2.12 -13.64 8.92
CA PRO A 34 -3.58 -13.70 8.88
C PRO A 34 -4.24 -12.53 9.65
N GLY A 35 -5.20 -11.89 8.99
CA GLY A 35 -5.92 -10.75 9.56
C GLY A 35 -5.21 -9.41 9.41
N GLU A 36 -4.07 -9.34 8.73
CA GLU A 36 -3.46 -8.08 8.31
C GLU A 36 -4.00 -7.63 6.95
N THR A 37 -4.20 -6.33 6.78
CA THR A 37 -4.74 -5.71 5.57
C THR A 37 -3.64 -4.95 4.84
N LEU A 38 -3.49 -5.16 3.53
CA LEU A 38 -2.62 -4.33 2.69
C LEU A 38 -3.35 -3.02 2.38
N PHE A 39 -2.78 -1.90 2.77
CA PHE A 39 -3.25 -0.55 2.47
C PHE A 39 -2.44 0.03 1.30
N GLU A 40 -3.08 0.19 0.14
CA GLU A 40 -2.45 0.55 -1.13
C GLU A 40 -2.64 2.05 -1.42
N LEU A 41 -1.55 2.80 -1.60
CA LEU A 41 -1.56 4.25 -1.82
C LEU A 41 -1.13 4.65 -3.23
N GLN A 42 -1.52 5.86 -3.67
CA GLN A 42 -1.01 6.57 -4.86
C GLN A 42 -1.12 5.77 -6.18
N GLY A 43 -0.10 4.95 -6.50
CA GLY A 43 -0.05 4.09 -7.69
C GLY A 43 0.06 2.59 -7.43
N VAL A 44 -0.07 2.13 -6.17
CA VAL A 44 0.23 0.75 -5.78
C VAL A 44 -0.87 -0.24 -6.19
N ALA A 45 -2.14 0.15 -6.04
CA ALA A 45 -3.30 -0.70 -6.32
C ALA A 45 -3.28 -1.46 -7.67
N PRO A 46 -3.01 -0.81 -8.82
CA PRO A 46 -2.93 -1.53 -10.10
C PRO A 46 -1.79 -2.56 -10.15
N VAL A 47 -0.66 -2.27 -9.49
CA VAL A 47 0.48 -3.18 -9.43
C VAL A 47 0.16 -4.37 -8.54
N ALA A 48 -0.45 -4.12 -7.39
CA ALA A 48 -0.95 -5.15 -6.48
C ALA A 48 -1.97 -6.04 -7.18
N TYR A 49 -2.97 -5.46 -7.87
CA TYR A 49 -3.96 -6.20 -8.66
C TYR A 49 -3.29 -7.12 -9.70
N TYR A 50 -2.34 -6.60 -10.47
CA TYR A 50 -1.61 -7.40 -11.46
C TYR A 50 -0.91 -8.58 -10.80
N TYR A 51 -0.18 -8.38 -9.69
CA TYR A 51 0.53 -9.46 -9.01
C TYR A 51 -0.38 -10.38 -8.20
N GLN A 52 -1.61 -9.98 -7.86
CA GLN A 52 -2.58 -10.86 -7.20
C GLN A 52 -3.32 -11.75 -8.21
N HIS A 53 -3.64 -11.23 -9.40
CA HIS A 53 -4.59 -11.90 -10.30
C HIS A 53 -4.00 -12.31 -11.66
N LEU A 54 -3.15 -11.45 -12.24
CA LEU A 54 -2.77 -11.55 -13.66
C LEU A 54 -1.36 -12.08 -13.91
N ALA A 55 -0.44 -11.86 -12.97
CA ALA A 55 0.96 -12.29 -13.10
C ALA A 55 1.08 -13.82 -13.09
N PRO A 56 2.00 -14.41 -13.89
CA PRO A 56 2.30 -15.85 -13.81
C PRO A 56 2.81 -16.27 -12.42
N GLN A 57 3.61 -15.40 -11.78
CA GLN A 57 4.06 -15.55 -10.41
C GLN A 57 3.25 -14.61 -9.52
N ARG A 58 2.15 -15.14 -8.96
CA ARG A 58 1.27 -14.37 -8.09
C ARG A 58 1.87 -14.15 -6.71
N LEU A 59 1.55 -13.03 -6.09
CA LEU A 59 1.89 -12.74 -4.70
C LEU A 59 0.70 -13.07 -3.80
N PRO A 60 0.90 -13.83 -2.71
CA PRO A 60 -0.16 -14.17 -1.77
C PRO A 60 -0.46 -12.99 -0.83
N LEU A 61 -0.84 -11.85 -1.39
CA LEU A 61 -1.26 -10.68 -0.63
C LEU A 61 -2.69 -10.92 -0.13
N SER A 62 -2.91 -10.80 1.18
CA SER A 62 -4.24 -10.90 1.78
C SER A 62 -4.89 -9.53 1.95
N ARG A 63 -6.23 -9.50 1.84
CA ARG A 63 -7.12 -8.35 2.14
C ARG A 63 -6.52 -7.00 1.74
N ALA A 64 -6.67 -6.64 0.47
CA ALA A 64 -6.27 -5.33 -0.03
C ALA A 64 -7.37 -4.30 0.21
N TRP A 65 -6.99 -3.15 0.74
CA TRP A 65 -7.76 -1.92 0.77
C TRP A 65 -6.97 -0.87 -0.02
N ALA A 66 -7.51 -0.48 -1.17
CA ALA A 66 -6.92 0.59 -1.95
C ALA A 66 -7.54 1.92 -1.52
N GLU A 67 -6.70 2.90 -1.23
CA GLU A 67 -7.16 4.28 -1.32
C GLU A 67 -7.58 4.52 -2.77
N VAL A 68 -8.83 4.94 -2.99
CA VAL A 68 -9.27 5.34 -4.33
C VAL A 68 -8.49 6.58 -4.69
N TRP A 69 -7.52 6.47 -5.60
CA TRP A 69 -6.78 7.60 -6.13
C TRP A 69 -7.76 8.71 -6.54
N ARG A 70 -7.70 9.86 -5.86
CA ARG A 70 -8.42 11.07 -6.23
C ARG A 70 -7.40 12.18 -6.48
N PRO A 71 -7.42 12.83 -7.66
CA PRO A 71 -6.52 13.94 -7.93
C PRO A 71 -6.88 15.10 -6.99
N GLY A 72 -5.94 15.47 -6.13
CA GLY A 72 -6.05 16.58 -5.17
C GLY A 72 -4.67 17.13 -4.81
N PRO A 73 -4.57 18.40 -4.39
CA PRO A 73 -3.31 19.03 -4.03
C PRO A 73 -2.81 18.44 -2.70
N ALA A 74 -1.86 17.51 -2.79
CA ALA A 74 -1.41 16.60 -1.72
C ALA A 74 -2.44 15.53 -1.38
N GLY A 75 -1.99 14.27 -1.36
CA GLY A 75 -2.78 13.15 -0.84
C GLY A 75 -3.29 13.51 0.55
N ASP A 76 -4.61 13.64 0.66
CA ASP A 76 -5.24 14.24 1.83
C ASP A 76 -5.01 13.32 3.02
N SER A 77 -4.04 13.65 3.88
CA SER A 77 -3.76 12.89 5.10
C SER A 77 -5.01 12.60 5.95
N ALA A 78 -6.02 13.47 5.84
CA ALA A 78 -7.34 13.29 6.42
C ALA A 78 -8.13 12.10 5.83
N LEU A 79 -8.02 11.84 4.54
CA LEU A 79 -8.67 10.70 3.88
C LEU A 79 -8.01 9.39 4.29
N VAL A 80 -6.67 9.33 4.30
CA VAL A 80 -5.96 8.13 4.81
C VAL A 80 -6.32 7.87 6.26
N ALA A 81 -6.38 8.91 7.10
CA ALA A 81 -6.82 8.77 8.49
C ALA A 81 -8.27 8.25 8.60
N ALA A 82 -9.18 8.73 7.75
CA ALA A 82 -10.59 8.30 7.74
C ALA A 82 -10.77 6.85 7.24
N ASP A 83 -10.04 6.46 6.21
CA ASP A 83 -10.03 5.08 5.70
C ASP A 83 -9.45 4.13 6.73
N VAL A 84 -8.35 4.51 7.38
CA VAL A 84 -7.76 3.70 8.46
C VAL A 84 -8.71 3.61 9.65
N ALA A 85 -9.36 4.71 10.05
CA ALA A 85 -10.39 4.66 11.10
C ALA A 85 -11.53 3.71 10.75
N THR A 86 -11.97 3.68 9.48
CA THR A 86 -12.98 2.74 8.98
C THR A 86 -12.51 1.29 9.08
N LEU A 87 -11.24 1.02 8.75
CA LEU A 87 -10.64 -0.31 8.89
C LEU A 87 -10.56 -0.75 10.35
N VAL A 88 -10.10 0.14 11.24
CA VAL A 88 -10.03 -0.12 12.68
C VAL A 88 -11.41 -0.43 13.25
N ALA A 89 -12.44 0.38 12.93
CA ALA A 89 -13.82 0.15 13.36
C ALA A 89 -14.41 -1.20 12.86
N ARG A 90 -13.84 -1.78 11.80
CA ARG A 90 -14.19 -3.12 11.28
C ARG A 90 -13.32 -4.24 11.86
N GLY A 91 -12.54 -3.97 12.90
CA GLY A 91 -11.62 -4.93 13.52
C GLY A 91 -10.33 -5.17 12.73
N GLN A 92 -9.99 -4.31 11.77
CA GLN A 92 -8.80 -4.41 10.93
C GLN A 92 -7.72 -3.41 11.37
N GLY A 93 -7.26 -3.55 12.62
CA GLY A 93 -6.25 -2.67 13.21
C GLY A 93 -4.79 -3.04 12.91
N ARG A 94 -4.52 -4.01 12.03
CA ARG A 94 -3.15 -4.38 11.61
C ARG A 94 -3.02 -4.17 10.11
N LEU A 95 -2.29 -3.13 9.72
CA LEU A 95 -2.21 -2.67 8.34
C LEU A 95 -0.77 -2.73 7.83
N TRP A 96 -0.62 -3.04 6.54
CA TRP A 96 0.62 -2.87 5.79
C TRP A 96 0.46 -1.70 4.85
N PHE A 97 1.15 -0.60 5.09
CA PHE A 97 1.17 0.53 4.17
C PHE A 97 2.20 0.28 3.09
N VAL A 98 1.81 0.46 1.83
CA VAL A 98 2.73 0.45 0.68
C VAL A 98 2.48 1.68 -0.17
N SER A 99 3.54 2.44 -0.41
CA SER A 99 3.54 3.66 -1.24
C SER A 99 4.66 3.58 -2.28
N ASP A 100 4.39 4.05 -3.49
CA ASP A 100 5.37 4.13 -4.59
C ASP A 100 6.15 5.44 -4.64
N VAL A 101 5.90 6.31 -3.65
CA VAL A 101 6.65 7.55 -3.34
C VAL A 101 6.95 7.63 -1.83
N PRO A 102 8.08 8.22 -1.39
CA PRO A 102 8.32 8.45 0.02
C PRO A 102 7.39 9.57 0.52
N GLU A 103 6.65 9.30 1.59
CA GLU A 103 5.63 10.19 2.16
C GLU A 103 5.96 10.41 3.63
N PRO A 104 6.84 11.38 3.96
CA PRO A 104 7.27 11.60 5.33
C PRO A 104 6.11 11.88 6.30
N TRP A 105 5.03 12.49 5.80
CA TRP A 105 3.84 12.78 6.60
C TRP A 105 3.14 11.48 7.04
N LEU A 106 3.05 10.47 6.17
CA LEU A 106 2.32 9.24 6.45
C LEU A 106 3.03 8.44 7.53
N ARG A 107 4.36 8.40 7.47
CA ARG A 107 5.16 7.81 8.55
C ARG A 107 4.95 8.52 9.88
N ARG A 108 5.04 9.86 9.90
CA ARG A 108 4.81 10.65 11.13
C ARG A 108 3.41 10.42 11.69
N TRP A 109 2.40 10.37 10.82
CA TRP A 109 1.03 10.06 11.22
C TRP A 109 0.93 8.65 11.82
N ALA A 110 1.55 7.65 11.18
CA ALA A 110 1.51 6.26 11.63
C ALA A 110 2.19 6.08 13.01
N GLU A 111 3.34 6.74 13.21
CA GLU A 111 4.07 6.78 14.48
C GLU A 111 3.28 7.53 15.57
N ALA A 112 2.52 8.57 15.21
CA ALA A 112 1.69 9.33 16.15
C ALA A 112 0.39 8.61 16.56
N THR A 113 -0.11 7.69 15.72
CA THR A 113 -1.44 7.09 15.87
C THR A 113 -1.41 5.59 16.14
N GLY A 114 -0.23 4.98 16.22
CA GLY A 114 -0.09 3.56 16.52
C GLY A 114 1.36 3.11 16.56
N THR A 115 1.58 1.80 16.41
CA THR A 115 2.91 1.21 16.43
C THR A 115 3.37 0.91 15.02
N VAL A 116 4.51 1.48 14.61
CA VAL A 116 5.17 1.16 13.34
C VAL A 116 6.23 0.08 13.56
N SER A 117 6.27 -0.90 12.67
CA SER A 117 7.20 -2.02 12.69
C SER A 117 7.49 -2.50 11.26
N GLN A 118 8.52 -3.35 11.10
CA GLN A 118 8.85 -4.00 9.82
C GLN A 118 8.86 -3.05 8.61
N ASP A 119 9.79 -2.10 8.66
CA ASP A 119 9.94 -1.03 7.67
C ASP A 119 11.01 -1.39 6.64
N THR A 120 10.71 -1.15 5.37
CA THR A 120 11.68 -1.23 4.29
C THR A 120 11.45 -0.10 3.29
N ALA A 121 12.54 0.59 2.93
CA ALA A 121 12.57 1.47 1.78
C ALA A 121 12.97 0.67 0.53
N PHE A 122 12.35 1.00 -0.59
CA PHE A 122 12.78 0.62 -1.94
C PHE A 122 12.99 1.89 -2.77
N TYR A 123 13.57 1.77 -3.97
CA TYR A 123 14.15 2.90 -4.72
C TYR A 123 13.29 4.18 -4.77
N ARG A 124 11.96 4.04 -4.87
CA ARG A 124 11.01 5.16 -4.85
C ARG A 124 9.94 5.07 -3.79
N GLY A 125 9.96 4.13 -2.86
CA GLY A 125 8.83 4.00 -1.94
C GLY A 125 9.18 3.22 -0.70
N TYR A 126 8.16 2.80 0.03
CA TYR A 126 8.36 2.03 1.24
C TYR A 126 7.19 1.08 1.49
N ALA A 127 7.48 0.09 2.32
CA ALA A 127 6.47 -0.73 2.97
C ALA A 127 6.73 -0.75 4.47
N PHE A 128 5.71 -0.48 5.27
CA PHE A 128 5.81 -0.64 6.72
C PHE A 128 4.52 -1.23 7.29
N ARG A 129 4.65 -1.92 8.42
CA ARG A 129 3.53 -2.44 9.19
C ARG A 129 3.13 -1.45 10.26
N TRP A 130 1.85 -1.15 10.34
CA TRP A 130 1.24 -0.34 11.38
C TRP A 130 0.22 -1.15 12.15
N GLN A 131 0.14 -0.89 13.45
CA GLN A 131 -0.85 -1.50 14.32
C GLN A 131 -1.51 -0.42 15.18
N ALA A 132 -2.85 -0.42 15.16
CA ALA A 132 -3.67 0.41 16.02
C ALA A 132 -3.32 0.17 17.50
N PRO A 133 -3.40 1.20 18.36
CA PRO A 133 -3.21 1.04 19.79
C PRO A 133 -4.25 0.08 20.36
N PRO A 134 -3.93 -0.64 21.45
CA PRO A 134 -4.94 -1.40 22.18
C PRO A 134 -6.02 -0.44 22.71
N GLU A 135 -7.29 -0.84 22.61
CA GLU A 135 -8.43 -0.16 23.25
C GLU A 135 -8.36 -0.22 24.78
#